data_AF-G3A1N2-F1
#
_entry.id   AF-G3A1N2-F1
#
_cell.length_a   1.000
_cell.length_b   1.000
_cell.length_c   1.000
_cell.angle_alpha   90.00
_cell.angle_beta   90.00
_cell.angle_gamma   90.00
#
_symmetry.space_group_name_H-M   'P 1'
#
loop_
_entity.id
_entity.type
_entity.pdbx_description
1 polymer ?
#
loop_
_entity_poly.entity_id
_entity_poly.type
_entity_poly.pdbx_seq_one_letter_code
_entity_poly.pdbx_strand_id
1 'polypeptide(L)'
;MSADSYTRCGTPLVYAGQLHLRHEIIAESWTDDQLADYECALETIGNVIALRARDVEEEKAKLAPSKDRIAELRHQQAELIRERSKLRIGDRDAIACAIDKYGKLVRASAQQGHSL
;
A
#
# COMPACT_ATOMS: atom_id res chain seq x y z
N MET A 1 -12.78 28.45 -22.14
CA MET A 1 -13.14 27.03 -21.93
C MET A 1 -13.00 26.33 -23.26
N SER A 2 -11.84 25.72 -23.49
CA SER A 2 -11.53 24.90 -24.67
C SER A 2 -11.39 23.47 -24.19
N ALA A 3 -11.98 22.55 -24.94
CA ALA A 3 -12.05 21.13 -24.65
C ALA A 3 -10.67 20.48 -24.69
N ASP A 4 -10.40 19.58 -23.74
CA ASP A 4 -9.46 18.49 -23.95
C ASP A 4 -10.10 17.17 -23.53
N SER A 5 -10.34 16.37 -24.55
CA SER A 5 -10.76 14.98 -24.53
C SER A 5 -9.62 14.12 -23.97
N TYR A 6 -9.88 13.36 -22.90
CA TYR A 6 -9.10 12.16 -22.63
C TYR A 6 -10.01 10.96 -22.37
N THR A 7 -10.39 10.31 -23.46
CA THR A 7 -10.85 8.93 -23.47
C THR A 7 -9.66 8.04 -23.08
N ARG A 8 -9.66 7.52 -21.84
CA ARG A 8 -8.85 6.32 -21.51
C ARG A 8 -9.78 5.17 -21.15
N CYS A 9 -9.70 4.14 -21.98
CA CYS A 9 -10.41 2.88 -21.89
C CYS A 9 -10.23 2.25 -20.51
N GLY A 10 -11.35 1.99 -19.84
CA GLY A 10 -11.43 1.35 -18.53
C GLY A 10 -12.88 1.41 -18.10
N THR A 11 -13.67 0.44 -18.54
CA THR A 11 -15.11 0.28 -18.33
C THR A 11 -15.53 0.67 -16.90
N PRO A 12 -16.44 1.64 -16.70
CA PRO A 12 -17.08 1.78 -15.40
C PRO A 12 -17.96 0.54 -15.19
N LEU A 13 -17.66 -0.26 -14.17
CA LEU A 13 -18.60 -1.24 -13.67
C LEU A 13 -19.79 -0.47 -13.08
N VAL A 14 -20.77 -0.18 -13.93
CA VAL A 14 -22.07 0.32 -13.53
C VAL A 14 -22.78 -0.83 -12.81
N TYR A 15 -22.78 -0.82 -11.48
CA TYR A 15 -23.67 -1.66 -10.71
C TYR A 15 -25.09 -1.08 -10.85
N ALA A 16 -25.95 -1.77 -11.60
CA ALA A 16 -27.35 -1.40 -11.78
C ALA A 16 -28.11 -1.58 -10.46
N GLY A 17 -28.94 -0.60 -10.09
CA GLY A 17 -29.81 -0.73 -8.92
C GLY A 17 -30.41 0.59 -8.48
N GLN A 18 -31.51 0.97 -9.12
CA GLN A 18 -32.35 2.12 -8.82
C GLN A 18 -32.75 2.17 -7.34
N LEU A 19 -32.27 3.18 -6.60
CA LEU A 19 -32.85 3.61 -5.34
C LEU A 19 -32.77 5.14 -5.26
N HIS A 20 -33.95 5.73 -5.39
CA HIS A 20 -34.26 7.13 -5.17
C HIS A 20 -34.13 7.45 -3.68
N LEU A 21 -32.97 7.88 -3.19
CA LEU A 21 -32.82 8.48 -1.87
C LEU A 21 -31.67 9.49 -1.84
N ARG A 22 -32.05 10.77 -1.76
CA ARG A 22 -31.29 11.94 -1.31
C ARG A 22 -30.01 12.31 -2.05
N HIS A 23 -30.00 13.56 -2.53
CA HIS A 23 -28.82 14.37 -2.87
C HIS A 23 -27.82 14.59 -1.69
N GLU A 24 -27.88 13.78 -0.63
CA GLU A 24 -27.08 13.92 0.61
C GLU A 24 -26.12 12.74 0.88
N ILE A 25 -26.00 11.74 -0.01
CA ILE A 25 -25.15 10.54 0.25
C ILE A 25 -24.31 10.13 -0.98
N ILE A 26 -23.90 11.06 -1.84
CA ILE A 26 -22.90 10.79 -2.90
C ILE A 26 -22.09 12.06 -3.17
N ALA A 27 -21.07 12.32 -2.35
CA ALA A 27 -19.84 13.08 -2.70
C ALA A 27 -19.11 13.54 -1.42
N GLU A 28 -18.64 12.60 -0.60
CA GLU A 28 -17.37 12.84 0.11
C GLU A 28 -16.26 12.39 -0.85
N SER A 29 -16.13 13.10 -1.98
CA SER A 29 -15.07 12.84 -2.94
C SER A 29 -13.77 13.33 -2.32
N TRP A 30 -12.90 12.40 -1.90
CA TRP A 30 -11.54 12.71 -1.46
C TRP A 30 -10.81 13.54 -2.52
N THR A 31 -9.94 14.45 -2.09
CA THR A 31 -9.12 15.22 -3.04
C THR A 31 -8.10 14.30 -3.71
N ASP A 32 -7.61 14.71 -4.89
CA ASP A 32 -6.55 13.99 -5.59
C ASP A 32 -5.31 13.79 -4.70
N ASP A 33 -4.93 14.81 -3.91
CA ASP A 33 -3.82 14.71 -2.96
C ASP A 33 -4.08 13.66 -1.87
N GLN A 34 -5.31 13.58 -1.34
CA GLN A 34 -5.65 12.56 -0.34
C GLN A 34 -5.61 11.15 -0.91
N LEU A 35 -6.04 10.99 -2.17
CA LEU A 35 -5.96 9.72 -2.87
C LEU A 35 -4.49 9.35 -3.12
N ALA A 36 -3.68 10.29 -3.58
CA ALA A 36 -2.25 10.09 -3.82
C ALA A 36 -1.50 9.70 -2.54
N ASP A 37 -1.74 10.38 -1.42
CA ASP A 37 -1.12 10.06 -0.13
C ASP A 37 -1.55 8.65 0.35
N TYR A 38 -2.83 8.33 0.23
CA TYR A 38 -3.35 7.01 0.61
C TYR A 38 -2.74 5.89 -0.24
N GLU A 39 -2.67 6.06 -1.56
CA GLU A 39 -2.01 5.13 -2.47
C GLU A 39 -0.51 4.99 -2.16
N CYS A 40 0.17 6.10 -1.91
CA CYS A 40 1.57 6.12 -1.51
C CYS A 40 1.81 5.31 -0.22
N ALA A 41 0.93 5.45 0.78
CA ALA A 41 1.02 4.66 2.00
C ALA A 41 0.82 3.15 1.74
N LEU A 42 -0.19 2.78 0.94
CA LEU A 42 -0.45 1.38 0.59
C LEU A 42 0.70 0.75 -0.20
N GLU A 43 1.29 1.49 -1.13
CA GLU A 43 2.45 1.06 -1.92
C GLU A 43 3.67 0.90 -1.02
N THR A 44 3.93 1.88 -0.14
CA THR A 44 5.08 1.84 0.78
C THR A 44 5.02 0.63 1.71
N ILE A 45 3.85 0.33 2.29
CA ILE A 45 3.66 -0.89 3.10
C ILE A 45 3.85 -2.14 2.23
N GLY A 46 3.31 -2.14 1.01
CA GLY A 46 3.48 -3.23 0.04
C GLY A 46 4.94 -3.53 -0.27
N ASN A 47 5.76 -2.50 -0.46
CA ASN A 47 7.19 -2.62 -0.69
C ASN A 47 7.90 -3.27 0.49
N VAL A 48 7.54 -2.92 1.74
CA VAL A 48 8.13 -3.56 2.93
C VAL A 48 7.71 -5.03 3.04
N ILE A 49 6.48 -5.39 2.69
CA ILE A 49 6.03 -6.80 2.64
C ILE A 49 6.88 -7.59 1.63
N ALA A 50 7.15 -7.00 0.46
CA ALA A 50 8.00 -7.61 -0.57
C ALA A 50 9.45 -7.77 -0.11
N LEU A 51 10.01 -6.78 0.60
CA LEU A 51 11.34 -6.89 1.21
C LEU A 51 11.41 -8.06 2.18
N ARG A 52 10.42 -8.22 3.06
CA ARG A 52 10.38 -9.37 3.99
C ARG A 52 10.21 -10.70 3.26
N ALA A 53 9.49 -10.73 2.14
CA ALA A 53 9.38 -11.94 1.31
C ALA A 53 10.75 -12.33 0.75
N ARG A 54 11.49 -11.34 0.22
CA ARG A 54 12.86 -11.54 -0.25
C ARG A 54 13.76 -12.04 0.87
N ASP A 55 13.73 -11.40 2.04
CA ASP A 55 14.53 -11.80 3.22
C ASP A 55 14.23 -13.26 3.65
N VAL A 56 12.97 -13.73 3.50
CA VAL A 56 12.59 -15.14 3.77
C VAL A 56 13.24 -16.08 2.77
N GLU A 57 13.20 -15.76 1.48
CA GLU A 57 13.81 -16.62 0.45
C GLU A 57 15.34 -16.63 0.57
N GLU A 58 15.96 -15.50 0.90
CA GLU A 58 17.39 -15.41 1.21
C GLU A 58 17.77 -16.28 2.42
N GLU A 59 16.98 -16.25 3.51
CA GLU A 59 17.22 -17.10 4.68
C GLU A 59 17.08 -18.58 4.36
N LYS A 60 16.09 -18.96 3.55
CA LYS A 60 15.88 -20.35 3.10
C LYS A 60 17.02 -20.86 2.22
N ALA A 61 17.70 -19.98 1.49
CA ALA A 61 18.80 -20.34 0.60
C ALA A 61 20.13 -20.60 1.34
N LYS A 62 20.21 -20.28 2.64
CA LYS A 62 21.42 -20.54 3.46
C LYS A 62 21.67 -22.03 3.63
N LEU A 63 22.93 -22.41 3.83
CA LEU A 63 23.33 -23.81 4.11
C LEU A 63 22.65 -24.38 5.36
N ALA A 64 22.37 -23.54 6.35
CA ALA A 64 21.61 -23.88 7.55
C ALA A 64 20.54 -22.81 7.81
N PRO A 65 19.34 -22.94 7.22
CA PRO A 65 18.27 -21.96 7.39
C PRO A 65 17.78 -21.86 8.83
N SER A 66 17.64 -20.65 9.36
CA SER A 66 17.04 -20.42 10.67
C SER A 66 15.51 -20.40 10.59
N LYS A 67 14.88 -21.42 11.20
CA LYS A 67 13.41 -21.50 11.28
C LYS A 67 12.81 -20.33 12.06
N ASP A 68 13.48 -19.89 13.13
CA ASP A 68 13.02 -18.78 13.96
C ASP A 68 13.07 -17.46 13.18
N ARG A 69 14.12 -17.26 12.38
CA ARG A 69 14.22 -16.07 11.51
C ARG A 69 13.13 -16.05 10.46
N ILE A 70 12.85 -17.19 9.82
CA ILE A 70 11.76 -17.31 8.83
C ILE A 70 10.40 -17.06 9.49
N ALA A 71 10.17 -17.57 10.70
CA ALA A 71 8.93 -17.36 11.44
C ALA A 71 8.74 -15.88 11.79
N GLU A 72 9.79 -15.21 12.27
CA GLU A 72 9.78 -13.78 12.57
C GLU A 72 9.45 -12.93 11.33
N LEU A 73 10.12 -13.19 10.20
CA LEU A 73 9.87 -12.45 8.96
C LEU A 73 8.43 -12.63 8.46
N ARG A 74 7.87 -13.85 8.59
CA ARG A 74 6.47 -14.12 8.25
C ARG A 74 5.49 -13.45 9.20
N HIS A 75 5.82 -13.40 10.49
CA HIS A 75 5.01 -12.66 11.46
C HIS A 75 4.97 -11.17 11.11
N GLN A 76 6.12 -10.57 10.78
CA GLN A 76 6.20 -9.18 10.33
C GLN A 76 5.36 -8.94 9.06
N GLN A 77 5.39 -9.85 8.08
CA GLN A 77 4.51 -9.74 6.91
C GLN A 77 3.02 -9.76 7.28
N ALA A 78 2.61 -10.66 8.18
CA ALA A 78 1.23 -10.76 8.61
C ALA A 78 0.75 -9.46 9.30
N GLU A 79 1.59 -8.87 10.16
CA GLU A 79 1.27 -7.60 10.81
C GLU A 79 1.17 -6.45 9.80
N LEU A 80 2.09 -6.37 8.84
CA LEU A 80 2.02 -5.36 7.77
C LEU A 80 0.76 -5.50 6.89
N ILE A 81 0.35 -6.73 6.58
CA ILE A 81 -0.90 -7.00 5.84
C ILE A 81 -2.12 -6.56 6.67
N ARG A 82 -2.12 -6.82 7.99
CA ARG A 82 -3.17 -6.35 8.90
C ARG A 82 -3.21 -4.82 8.97
N GLU A 83 -2.07 -4.15 9.06
CA GLU A 83 -1.99 -2.69 9.10
C GLU A 83 -2.48 -2.08 7.78
N ARG A 84 -2.00 -2.60 6.64
CA ARG A 84 -2.44 -2.18 5.30
C ARG A 84 -3.94 -2.32 5.09
N SER A 85 -4.55 -3.39 5.61
CA SER A 85 -6.01 -3.61 5.46
C SER A 85 -6.86 -2.74 6.39
N LYS A 86 -6.29 -2.22 7.48
CA LYS A 86 -6.96 -1.31 8.41
C LYS A 86 -6.85 0.16 7.99
N LEU A 87 -5.88 0.50 7.15
CA LEU A 87 -5.67 1.87 6.71
C LEU A 87 -6.92 2.44 6.02
N ARG A 88 -7.29 3.67 6.36
CA ARG A 88 -8.45 4.37 5.80
C ARG A 88 -7.99 5.67 5.16
N ILE A 89 -8.52 5.97 3.98
CA ILE A 89 -8.23 7.22 3.24
C ILE A 89 -8.60 8.49 4.02
N GLY A 90 -9.54 8.41 4.97
CA GLY A 90 -9.88 9.53 5.86
C GLY A 90 -8.91 9.71 7.06
N ASP A 91 -8.06 8.73 7.34
CA ASP A 91 -7.13 8.75 8.47
C ASP A 91 -5.76 9.28 8.02
N ARG A 92 -5.70 10.61 7.86
CA ARG A 92 -4.51 11.31 7.34
C ARG A 92 -3.27 11.10 8.22
N ASP A 93 -3.46 11.02 9.53
CA ASP A 93 -2.35 10.82 10.48
C ASP A 93 -1.77 9.42 10.34
N ALA A 94 -2.61 8.38 10.23
CA ALA A 94 -2.15 7.02 9.97
C ALA A 94 -1.45 6.90 8.61
N ILE A 95 -1.95 7.58 7.58
CA ILE A 95 -1.34 7.62 6.24
C ILE A 95 0.06 8.25 6.31
N ALA A 96 0.18 9.45 6.88
CA ALA A 96 1.46 10.15 6.99
C ALA A 96 2.46 9.35 7.83
N CYS A 97 2.01 8.75 8.94
CA CYS A 97 2.82 7.88 9.77
C CYS A 97 3.33 6.65 9.00
N ALA A 98 2.47 5.99 8.22
CA ALA A 98 2.85 4.85 7.40
C ALA A 98 3.90 5.22 6.34
N ILE A 99 3.71 6.35 5.64
CA ILE A 99 4.67 6.85 4.64
C ILE A 99 6.02 7.13 5.29
N ASP A 100 6.06 7.84 6.42
CA ASP A 100 7.32 8.16 7.11
C ASP A 100 8.03 6.91 7.61
N LYS A 101 7.32 6.06 8.35
CA LYS A 101 7.85 4.85 8.98
C LYS A 101 8.38 3.87 7.95
N TYR A 102 7.55 3.50 6.98
CA TYR A 102 7.89 2.46 6.01
C TYR A 102 8.76 3.00 4.87
N GLY A 103 8.63 4.28 4.53
CA GLY A 103 9.47 4.93 3.54
C GLY A 103 10.94 4.94 3.96
N LYS A 104 11.24 5.14 5.26
CA LYS A 104 12.60 5.01 5.80
C LYS A 104 13.16 3.60 5.61
N LEU A 105 12.35 2.57 5.85
CA LEU A 105 12.77 1.17 5.70
C LEU A 105 13.04 0.79 4.24
N VAL A 106 12.17 1.23 3.32
CA VAL A 106 12.38 1.01 1.88
C VAL A 106 13.66 1.68 1.41
N ARG A 107 13.90 2.95 1.77
CA ARG A 107 15.13 3.67 1.40
C ARG A 107 16.39 3.04 1.98
N ALA A 108 16.36 2.63 3.25
CA ALA A 108 17.48 1.93 3.87
C ALA A 108 17.82 0.62 3.13
N SER A 109 16.81 -0.14 2.71
CA SER A 109 17.02 -1.38 1.95
C SER A 109 17.60 -1.14 0.54
N ALA A 110 17.21 -0.04 -0.12
CA ALA A 110 17.72 0.33 -1.44
C ALA A 110 19.21 0.72 -1.37
N GLN A 111 19.62 1.38 -0.29
CA GLN A 111 21.03 1.72 -0.04
C GLN A 111 21.89 0.50 0.27
N GLN A 112 21.33 -0.51 0.95
CA GLN A 112 22.04 -1.77 1.23
C GLN A 112 22.24 -2.64 -0.01
N GLY A 113 21.39 -2.50 -1.04
CA GLY A 113 21.53 -3.19 -2.33
C GLY A 113 22.59 -2.61 -3.27
N HIS A 114 23.27 -1.50 -2.91
CA HIS A 114 24.28 -0.83 -3.74
C HIS A 114 25.74 -1.14 -3.34
N SER A 115 25.96 -2.27 -2.68
CA SER A 115 27.31 -2.76 -2.37
C SER A 115 27.48 -4.17 -2.91
N LEU A 116 27.70 -4.27 -4.22
CA LEU A 116 28.31 -5.40 -4.91
C LEU A 116 29.40 -4.87 -5.84
#